data_AF-A0A952IY71-F1
#
_entry.id   AF-A0A952IY71-F1
#
_cell.length_a   1.000
_cell.length_b   1.000
_cell.length_c   1.000
_cell.angle_alpha   90.00
_cell.angle_beta   90.00
_cell.angle_gamma   90.00
#
_symmetry.space_group_name_H-M   'P 1'
#
loop_
_entity.id
_entity.type
_entity.pdbx_description
1 polymer ?
#
loop_
_entity_poly.entity_id
_entity_poly.type
_entity_poly.pdbx_seq_one_letter_code
_entity_poly.pdbx_strand_id
1 'polypeptide(L)'
;MKRTMVLVAGMMAGAVVFAQERHGEHGGHHSKQNLKEVLMLDEAQEATIRSLNKKYAAEFAAIRHDSAQTREQKREELGKLREKREKEINAVLTPEQKAKRKAQMESRKAKGNARTQKIREMHQKERAELGLSAEQETQLKQARKKFASERAALNRKSKAEYKKLETEYNRQLKSFLSEDQLKKLEMKKERRSKSNRKNR
;
A
#
# COMPACT_ATOMS: atom_id res chain seq x y z
N MET A 1 -1.61 -64.22 13.10
CA MET A 1 -2.18 -64.08 14.46
C MET A 1 -3.24 -62.99 14.43
N LYS A 2 -4.37 -63.25 15.09
CA LYS A 2 -5.61 -62.47 15.04
C LYS A 2 -5.58 -61.31 16.04
N ARG A 3 -6.12 -60.16 15.60
CA ARG A 3 -6.90 -59.13 16.33
C ARG A 3 -6.28 -58.43 17.56
N THR A 4 -6.23 -57.10 17.48
CA THR A 4 -6.80 -56.24 18.52
C THR A 4 -7.40 -54.98 17.92
N MET A 5 -8.73 -54.87 18.02
CA MET A 5 -9.49 -53.63 17.94
C MET A 5 -9.18 -52.77 19.17
N VAL A 6 -8.99 -51.47 18.98
CA VAL A 6 -9.56 -50.46 19.89
C VAL A 6 -10.15 -49.35 19.02
N LEU A 7 -11.47 -49.36 18.95
CA LEU A 7 -12.35 -48.30 18.51
C LEU A 7 -12.99 -47.78 19.80
N VAL A 8 -13.11 -46.46 19.98
CA VAL A 8 -14.34 -45.77 20.44
C VAL A 8 -14.04 -44.33 20.87
N ALA A 9 -14.79 -43.43 20.22
CA ALA A 9 -15.39 -42.16 20.66
C ALA A 9 -14.48 -41.05 21.22
N GLY A 10 -14.73 -39.77 20.90
CA GLY A 10 -15.84 -39.17 20.18
C GLY A 10 -15.92 -37.67 20.49
N MET A 11 -16.71 -36.98 19.66
CA MET A 11 -17.28 -35.63 19.81
C MET A 11 -16.29 -34.44 19.75
N MET A 12 -16.26 -33.66 18.67
CA MET A 12 -17.24 -32.66 18.19
C MET A 12 -17.39 -31.42 19.08
N ALA A 13 -17.35 -30.26 18.40
CA ALA A 13 -17.67 -28.90 18.84
C ALA A 13 -16.61 -28.21 19.75
N GLY A 14 -16.13 -27.00 19.48
CA GLY A 14 -16.64 -25.95 18.61
C GLY A 14 -15.53 -25.20 17.89
N ALA A 15 -15.64 -25.15 16.57
CA ALA A 15 -15.04 -24.08 15.80
C ALA A 15 -15.82 -22.79 16.11
N VAL A 16 -15.40 -22.05 17.14
CA VAL A 16 -15.76 -20.63 17.23
C VAL A 16 -14.91 -19.92 16.19
N VAL A 17 -15.38 -19.97 14.94
CA VAL A 17 -14.96 -19.03 13.91
C VAL A 17 -15.51 -17.68 14.36
N PHE A 18 -14.75 -16.96 15.16
CA PHE A 18 -14.87 -15.51 15.21
C PHE A 18 -14.49 -15.02 13.80
N ALA A 19 -15.49 -14.96 12.92
CA ALA A 19 -15.52 -13.99 11.86
C ALA A 19 -15.57 -12.63 12.54
N GLN A 20 -14.42 -12.16 13.03
CA GLN A 20 -14.19 -10.73 13.16
C GLN A 20 -14.27 -10.19 11.75
N GLU A 21 -15.46 -9.75 11.41
CA GLU A 21 -15.75 -8.73 10.42
C GLU A 21 -14.95 -7.51 10.84
N ARG A 22 -13.64 -7.55 10.54
CA ARG A 22 -12.81 -6.37 10.53
C ARG A 22 -13.38 -5.56 9.38
N HIS A 23 -14.33 -4.69 9.71
CA HIS A 23 -14.46 -3.40 9.05
C HIS A 23 -13.06 -2.81 9.05
N GLY A 24 -12.32 -3.13 7.98
CA GLY A 24 -11.07 -2.49 7.67
C GLY A 24 -11.47 -1.09 7.27
N GLU A 25 -11.64 -0.24 8.28
CA GLU A 25 -11.61 1.20 8.19
C GLU A 25 -10.24 1.53 7.58
N HIS A 26 -10.18 1.40 6.25
CA HIS A 26 -9.00 1.67 5.47
C HIS A 26 -8.77 3.15 5.67
N GLY A 27 -7.74 3.48 6.45
CA GLY A 27 -7.25 4.82 6.75
C GLY A 27 -7.04 5.63 5.48
N GLY A 28 -8.14 6.21 5.01
CA GLY A 28 -8.28 6.96 3.78
C GLY A 28 -8.69 8.40 4.06
N HIS A 29 -8.52 8.89 5.28
CA HIS A 29 -8.40 10.33 5.51
C HIS A 29 -7.00 10.80 5.10
N HIS A 30 -6.67 10.58 3.82
CA HIS A 30 -5.92 11.63 3.15
C HIS A 30 -6.81 12.85 3.27
N SER A 31 -6.45 13.78 4.15
CA SER A 31 -7.06 15.10 4.10
C SER A 31 -6.87 15.54 2.65
N LYS A 32 -7.96 15.54 1.89
CA LYS A 32 -8.02 16.25 0.63
C LYS A 32 -7.86 17.68 1.08
N GLN A 33 -6.62 18.14 1.25
CA GLN A 33 -6.34 19.51 1.64
C GLN A 33 -7.11 20.35 0.64
N ASN A 34 -8.16 20.98 1.15
CA ASN A 34 -9.16 21.61 0.32
C ASN A 34 -8.44 22.76 -0.36
N LEU A 35 -8.27 22.69 -1.68
CA LEU A 35 -7.49 23.68 -2.41
C LEU A 35 -8.09 25.08 -2.18
N LYS A 36 -9.41 25.15 -1.96
CA LYS A 36 -10.14 26.34 -1.53
C LYS A 36 -9.54 26.98 -0.29
N GLU A 37 -9.44 26.25 0.81
CA GLU A 37 -8.96 26.77 2.10
C GLU A 37 -7.48 27.19 2.02
N VAL A 38 -6.67 26.41 1.30
CA VAL A 38 -5.25 26.69 1.22
C VAL A 38 -4.96 27.89 0.33
N LEU A 39 -5.66 28.05 -0.79
CA LEU A 39 -5.40 29.14 -1.74
C LEU A 39 -6.34 30.34 -1.58
N MET A 40 -7.30 30.28 -0.65
CA MET A 40 -8.33 31.30 -0.47
C MET A 40 -8.98 31.64 -1.81
N LEU A 41 -9.45 30.60 -2.51
CA LEU A 41 -10.10 30.76 -3.81
C LEU A 41 -11.41 31.52 -3.65
N ASP A 42 -11.68 32.47 -4.55
CA ASP A 42 -13.01 33.04 -4.68
C ASP A 42 -14.00 32.02 -5.28
N GLU A 43 -15.29 32.38 -5.28
CA GLU A 43 -16.36 31.48 -5.71
C GLU A 43 -16.25 31.11 -7.21
N ALA A 44 -15.86 32.07 -8.06
CA ALA A 44 -15.73 31.85 -9.49
C ALA A 44 -14.52 30.94 -9.82
N GLN A 45 -13.38 31.17 -9.18
CA GLN A 45 -12.20 30.33 -9.25
C GLN A 45 -12.50 28.91 -8.74
N GLU A 46 -13.20 28.80 -7.61
CA GLU A 46 -13.58 27.51 -7.05
C GLU A 46 -14.51 26.74 -8.00
N ALA A 47 -15.55 27.37 -8.52
CA ALA A 47 -16.48 26.75 -9.46
C ALA A 47 -15.75 26.24 -10.71
N THR A 48 -14.85 27.06 -11.26
CA THR A 48 -14.02 26.71 -12.43
C THR A 48 -13.11 25.53 -12.13
N ILE A 49 -12.39 25.55 -11.01
CA ILE A 49 -11.48 24.46 -10.61
C ILE A 49 -12.24 23.17 -10.31
N ARG A 50 -13.44 23.25 -9.70
CA ARG A 50 -14.30 22.08 -9.49
C ARG A 50 -14.73 21.46 -10.82
N SER A 51 -15.13 22.28 -11.79
CA SER A 51 -15.48 21.81 -13.14
C SER A 51 -14.30 21.11 -13.83
N LEU A 52 -13.12 21.75 -13.82
CA LEU A 52 -11.88 21.16 -14.34
C LEU A 52 -11.56 19.82 -13.66
N ASN A 53 -11.63 19.75 -12.33
CA ASN A 53 -11.36 18.52 -11.59
C ASN A 53 -12.35 17.40 -11.95
N LYS A 54 -13.63 17.70 -12.16
CA LYS A 54 -14.63 16.70 -12.60
C LYS A 54 -14.30 16.16 -14.00
N LYS A 55 -14.02 17.05 -14.96
CA LYS A 55 -13.60 16.68 -16.32
C LYS A 55 -12.39 15.75 -16.30
N TYR A 56 -11.31 16.16 -15.65
CA TYR A 56 -10.10 15.36 -15.58
C TYR A 56 -10.27 14.06 -14.79
N ALA A 57 -11.14 14.02 -13.77
CA ALA A 57 -11.42 12.79 -13.04
C ALA A 57 -12.03 11.72 -13.95
N ALA A 58 -12.92 12.10 -14.88
CA ALA A 58 -13.48 11.20 -15.87
C ALA A 58 -12.42 10.71 -16.86
N GLU A 59 -11.60 11.61 -17.41
CA GLU A 59 -10.49 11.25 -18.33
C GLU A 59 -9.48 10.30 -17.65
N PHE A 60 -9.15 10.59 -16.38
CA PHE A 60 -8.30 9.71 -15.57
C PHE A 60 -8.92 8.33 -15.32
N ALA A 61 -10.24 8.24 -15.16
CA ALA A 61 -10.92 6.98 -14.99
C ALA A 61 -10.90 6.16 -16.30
N ALA A 62 -11.17 6.80 -17.43
CA ALA A 62 -11.12 6.16 -18.75
C ALA A 62 -9.76 5.50 -19.01
N ILE A 63 -8.64 6.23 -18.86
CA ILE A 63 -7.29 5.67 -19.05
C ILE A 63 -6.99 4.52 -18.08
N ARG A 64 -7.45 4.60 -16.82
CA ARG A 64 -7.22 3.52 -15.86
C ARG A 64 -7.96 2.24 -16.23
N HIS A 65 -9.19 2.38 -16.73
CA HIS A 65 -10.08 1.27 -17.05
C HIS A 65 -9.90 0.72 -18.46
N ASP A 66 -9.16 1.39 -19.34
CA ASP A 66 -8.85 0.92 -20.68
C ASP A 66 -8.01 -0.38 -20.65
N SER A 67 -8.60 -1.52 -20.96
CA SER A 67 -7.89 -2.81 -20.96
C SER A 67 -6.98 -3.02 -22.17
N ALA A 68 -7.09 -2.18 -23.21
CA ALA A 68 -6.28 -2.31 -24.42
C ALA A 68 -4.86 -1.76 -24.25
N GLN A 69 -4.65 -0.85 -23.29
CA GLN A 69 -3.35 -0.22 -23.06
C GLN A 69 -2.45 -0.99 -22.09
N THR A 70 -1.15 -1.01 -22.41
CA THR A 70 -0.12 -1.44 -21.48
C THR A 70 0.01 -0.49 -20.30
N ARG A 71 0.66 -0.95 -19.23
CA ARG A 71 0.89 -0.13 -18.03
C ARG A 71 1.74 1.09 -18.34
N GLU A 72 2.71 0.95 -19.23
CA GLU A 72 3.65 1.97 -19.67
C GLU A 72 2.92 3.06 -20.47
N GLN A 73 2.07 2.66 -21.41
CA GLN A 73 1.20 3.58 -22.18
C GLN A 73 0.28 4.37 -21.26
N LYS A 74 -0.45 3.67 -20.36
CA LYS A 74 -1.27 4.34 -19.34
C LYS A 74 -0.46 5.33 -18.52
N ARG A 75 0.75 4.97 -18.09
CA ARG A 75 1.58 5.85 -17.27
C ARG A 75 1.94 7.13 -18.01
N GLU A 76 2.31 7.03 -19.29
CA GLU A 76 2.64 8.18 -20.13
C GLU A 76 1.43 9.09 -20.32
N GLU A 77 0.28 8.54 -20.70
CA GLU A 77 -0.95 9.31 -20.89
C GLU A 77 -1.44 9.97 -19.61
N LEU A 78 -1.44 9.24 -18.50
CA LEU A 78 -1.73 9.79 -17.18
C LEU A 78 -0.72 10.90 -16.80
N GLY A 79 0.51 10.86 -17.32
CA GLY A 79 1.51 11.92 -17.16
C GLY A 79 1.11 13.18 -17.90
N LYS A 80 0.89 13.07 -19.22
CA LYS A 80 0.43 14.16 -20.08
C LYS A 80 -0.87 14.79 -19.56
N LEU A 81 -1.80 13.96 -19.11
CA LEU A 81 -3.09 14.40 -18.57
C LEU A 81 -2.94 15.20 -17.27
N ARG A 82 -2.01 14.80 -16.39
CA ARG A 82 -1.67 15.57 -15.19
C ARG A 82 -1.12 16.94 -15.57
N GLU A 83 -0.16 17.01 -16.49
CA GLU A 83 0.43 18.27 -16.93
C GLU A 83 -0.61 19.22 -17.53
N LYS A 84 -1.51 18.70 -18.37
CA LYS A 84 -2.60 19.48 -18.95
C LYS A 84 -3.53 20.05 -17.88
N ARG A 85 -3.98 19.22 -16.94
CA ARG A 85 -4.78 19.66 -15.79
C ARG A 85 -4.08 20.74 -14.97
N GLU A 86 -2.79 20.56 -14.72
CA GLU A 86 -1.99 21.49 -13.94
C GLU A 86 -1.87 22.86 -14.62
N LYS A 87 -1.68 22.89 -15.95
CA LYS A 87 -1.69 24.13 -16.74
C LYS A 87 -3.04 24.85 -16.67
N GLU A 88 -4.14 24.13 -16.88
CA GLU A 88 -5.48 24.73 -16.85
C GLU A 88 -5.86 25.25 -15.45
N ILE A 89 -5.52 24.52 -14.38
CA ILE A 89 -5.73 25.02 -13.00
C ILE A 89 -4.88 26.27 -12.74
N ASN A 90 -3.61 26.26 -13.14
CA ASN A 90 -2.74 27.42 -12.92
C ASN A 90 -3.24 28.66 -13.69
N ALA A 91 -3.91 28.51 -14.83
CA ALA A 91 -4.47 29.64 -15.57
C ALA A 91 -5.56 30.40 -14.79
N VAL A 92 -6.26 29.72 -13.86
CA VAL A 92 -7.33 30.31 -13.03
C VAL A 92 -6.77 31.06 -11.81
N LEU A 93 -5.55 30.74 -11.38
CA LEU A 93 -4.96 31.27 -10.16
C LEU A 93 -4.23 32.60 -10.36
N THR A 94 -4.31 33.46 -9.34
CA THR A 94 -3.51 34.69 -9.28
C THR A 94 -2.01 34.37 -9.09
N PRO A 95 -1.09 35.31 -9.39
CA PRO A 95 0.34 35.12 -9.14
C PRO A 95 0.67 34.71 -7.70
N GLU A 96 0.01 35.31 -6.71
CA GLU A 96 0.21 34.99 -5.30
C GLU A 96 -0.28 33.58 -4.95
N GLN A 97 -1.46 33.18 -5.45
CA GLN A 97 -1.99 31.83 -5.27
C GLN A 97 -1.08 30.77 -5.92
N LYS A 98 -0.50 31.06 -7.09
CA LYS A 98 0.49 30.19 -7.75
C LYS A 98 1.73 29.99 -6.88
N ALA A 99 2.25 31.06 -6.28
CA ALA A 99 3.41 30.98 -5.39
C ALA A 99 3.10 30.12 -4.15
N LYS A 100 1.96 30.35 -3.49
CA LYS A 100 1.51 29.56 -2.33
C LYS A 100 1.34 28.08 -2.67
N ARG A 101 0.77 27.79 -3.85
CA ARG A 101 0.61 26.43 -4.37
C ARG A 101 1.95 25.74 -4.61
N LYS A 102 2.92 26.44 -5.20
CA LYS A 102 4.28 25.93 -5.42
C LYS A 102 4.97 25.57 -4.11
N ALA A 103 4.96 26.47 -3.13
CA ALA A 103 5.54 26.24 -1.81
C ALA A 103 4.91 25.01 -1.12
N GLN A 104 3.59 24.85 -1.24
CA GLN A 104 2.90 23.67 -0.69
C GLN A 104 3.33 22.37 -1.40
N MET A 105 3.48 22.38 -2.72
CA MET A 105 3.96 21.22 -3.47
C MET A 105 5.39 20.84 -3.05
N GLU A 106 6.27 21.81 -2.87
CA GLU A 106 7.64 21.60 -2.41
C GLU A 106 7.68 21.04 -0.98
N SER A 107 6.88 21.59 -0.07
CA SER A 107 6.75 21.05 1.29
C SER A 107 6.25 19.60 1.30
N ARG A 108 5.25 19.27 0.47
CA ARG A 108 4.77 17.88 0.32
C ARG A 108 5.85 16.98 -0.26
N LYS A 109 6.61 17.44 -1.25
CA LYS A 109 7.74 16.71 -1.84
C LYS A 109 8.82 16.44 -0.79
N ALA A 110 9.19 17.46 0.00
CA ALA A 110 10.17 17.33 1.08
C ALA A 110 9.72 16.30 2.13
N LYS A 111 8.46 16.39 2.60
CA LYS A 111 7.88 15.40 3.53
C LYS A 111 7.85 13.99 2.94
N GLY A 112 7.53 13.86 1.66
CA GLY A 112 7.57 12.59 0.93
C GLY A 112 8.98 11.99 0.84
N ASN A 113 9.97 12.83 0.55
CA ASN A 113 11.38 12.44 0.49
C ASN A 113 11.89 12.02 1.87
N ALA A 114 11.63 12.81 2.92
CA ALA A 114 12.00 12.49 4.29
C ALA A 114 11.36 11.17 4.76
N ARG A 115 10.07 10.95 4.44
CA ARG A 115 9.41 9.67 4.72
C ARG A 115 10.07 8.51 3.98
N THR A 116 10.43 8.71 2.71
CA THR A 116 11.09 7.69 1.89
C THR A 116 12.47 7.36 2.46
N GLN A 117 13.24 8.36 2.87
CA GLN A 117 14.52 8.19 3.53
C GLN A 117 14.37 7.41 4.85
N LYS A 118 13.43 7.80 5.72
CA LYS A 118 13.15 7.10 6.97
C LYS A 118 12.78 5.63 6.74
N ILE A 119 12.01 5.33 5.69
CA ILE A 119 11.68 3.95 5.32
C ILE A 119 12.94 3.19 4.87
N ARG A 120 13.82 3.82 4.07
CA ARG A 120 15.09 3.21 3.65
C ARG A 120 15.99 2.90 4.84
N GLU A 121 16.17 3.86 5.75
CA GLU A 121 16.95 3.70 6.97
C GLU A 121 16.36 2.60 7.86
N MET A 122 15.04 2.56 8.02
CA MET A 122 14.36 1.48 8.75
C MET A 122 14.66 0.11 8.13
N HIS A 123 14.58 -0.02 6.80
CA HIS A 123 14.91 -1.26 6.12
C HIS A 123 16.39 -1.64 6.27
N GLN A 124 17.31 -0.67 6.25
CA GLN A 124 18.73 -0.91 6.52
C GLN A 124 18.96 -1.42 7.95
N LYS A 125 18.33 -0.79 8.94
CA LYS A 125 18.39 -1.25 10.34
C LYS A 125 17.80 -2.64 10.52
N GLU A 126 16.64 -2.92 9.91
CA GLU A 126 16.02 -4.24 9.94
C GLU A 126 16.95 -5.31 9.35
N ARG A 127 17.67 -5.02 8.26
CA ARG A 127 18.65 -5.93 7.66
C ARG A 127 19.83 -6.20 8.60
N ALA A 128 20.41 -5.14 9.17
CA ALA A 128 21.53 -5.26 10.09
C ALA A 128 21.17 -6.07 11.35
N GLU A 129 20.01 -5.80 11.95
CA GLU A 129 19.53 -6.52 13.14
C GLU A 129 19.25 -8.01 12.86
N LEU A 130 18.82 -8.34 11.64
CA LEU A 130 18.63 -9.73 11.22
C LEU A 130 19.94 -10.39 10.76
N GLY A 131 21.03 -9.65 10.57
CA GLY A 131 22.29 -10.20 10.08
C GLY A 131 22.13 -10.91 8.73
N LEU A 132 21.37 -10.32 7.81
CA LEU A 132 21.13 -10.92 6.49
C LEU A 132 22.39 -10.86 5.64
N SER A 133 22.74 -11.96 4.97
CA SER A 133 23.77 -11.94 3.93
C SER A 133 23.29 -11.20 2.67
N ALA A 134 24.22 -10.78 1.82
CA ALA A 134 23.89 -10.12 0.53
C ALA A 134 23.05 -11.03 -0.39
N GLU A 135 23.31 -12.34 -0.35
CA GLU A 135 22.56 -13.35 -1.10
C GLU A 135 21.13 -13.49 -0.55
N GLN A 136 20.99 -13.64 0.77
CA GLN A 136 19.67 -13.67 1.42
C GLN A 136 18.87 -12.40 1.12
N GLU A 137 19.53 -11.23 1.12
CA GLU A 137 18.88 -9.96 0.76
C GLU A 137 18.33 -10.00 -0.67
N THR A 138 19.13 -10.49 -1.61
CA THR A 138 18.75 -10.57 -3.02
C THR A 138 17.57 -11.51 -3.21
N GLN A 139 17.59 -12.69 -2.58
CA GLN A 139 16.49 -13.65 -2.60
C GLN A 139 15.20 -13.07 -2.01
N LEU A 140 15.29 -12.43 -0.84
CA LEU A 140 14.14 -11.76 -0.20
C LEU A 140 13.57 -10.64 -1.07
N LYS A 141 14.42 -9.85 -1.72
CA LYS A 141 14.00 -8.77 -2.62
C LYS A 141 13.28 -9.31 -3.84
N GLN A 142 13.80 -10.37 -4.45
CA GLN A 142 13.17 -11.05 -5.59
C GLN A 142 11.83 -11.66 -5.20
N ALA A 143 11.75 -12.39 -4.08
CA ALA A 143 10.52 -12.95 -3.55
C ALA A 143 9.47 -11.88 -3.28
N ARG A 144 9.85 -10.75 -2.66
CA ARG A 144 8.96 -9.59 -2.46
C ARG A 144 8.46 -9.00 -3.77
N LYS A 145 9.33 -8.87 -4.78
CA LYS A 145 8.96 -8.34 -6.10
C LYS A 145 7.96 -9.27 -6.79
N LYS A 146 8.22 -10.58 -6.77
CA LYS A 146 7.33 -11.62 -7.33
C LYS A 146 5.98 -11.64 -6.63
N PHE A 147 5.97 -11.69 -5.30
CA PHE A 147 4.74 -11.61 -4.50
C PHE A 147 3.95 -10.35 -4.80
N ALA A 148 4.61 -9.19 -4.90
CA ALA A 148 3.94 -7.93 -5.23
C ALA A 148 3.32 -7.93 -6.64
N SER A 149 3.99 -8.51 -7.64
CA SER A 149 3.43 -8.64 -8.99
C SER A 149 2.26 -9.62 -9.05
N GLU A 150 2.39 -10.80 -8.43
CA GLU A 150 1.32 -11.81 -8.39
C GLU A 150 0.11 -11.27 -7.63
N ARG A 151 0.34 -10.60 -6.49
CA ARG A 151 -0.73 -9.92 -5.74
C ARG A 151 -1.41 -8.84 -6.56
N ALA A 152 -0.68 -8.10 -7.40
CA ALA A 152 -1.27 -7.06 -8.24
C ALA A 152 -2.12 -7.65 -9.38
N ALA A 153 -1.82 -8.87 -9.83
CA ALA A 153 -2.61 -9.60 -10.83
C ALA A 153 -3.89 -10.23 -10.26
N LEU A 154 -3.93 -10.50 -8.94
CA LEU A 154 -5.12 -11.05 -8.29
C LEU A 154 -6.29 -10.05 -8.29
N ASN A 155 -7.49 -10.58 -8.54
CA ASN A 155 -8.73 -9.83 -8.32
C ASN A 155 -8.87 -9.53 -6.82
N ARG A 156 -9.18 -8.27 -6.48
CA ARG A 156 -9.34 -7.77 -5.10
C ARG A 156 -10.33 -8.57 -4.25
N LYS A 157 -11.22 -9.37 -4.86
CA LYS A 157 -12.23 -10.18 -4.16
C LYS A 157 -11.79 -11.60 -3.81
N SER A 158 -10.65 -12.09 -4.30
CA SER A 158 -10.23 -13.48 -4.10
C SER A 158 -9.43 -13.71 -2.82
N LYS A 159 -10.14 -13.78 -1.68
CA LYS A 159 -9.53 -14.00 -0.36
C LYS A 159 -8.78 -15.34 -0.26
N ALA A 160 -9.27 -16.38 -0.94
CA ALA A 160 -8.65 -17.71 -0.92
C ALA A 160 -7.33 -17.73 -1.69
N GLU A 161 -7.28 -17.15 -2.90
CA GLU A 161 -6.03 -17.05 -3.68
C GLU A 161 -5.02 -16.15 -2.99
N TYR A 162 -5.46 -15.05 -2.40
CA TYR A 162 -4.58 -14.19 -1.60
C TYR A 162 -3.93 -14.96 -0.45
N LYS A 163 -4.70 -15.73 0.32
CA LYS A 163 -4.18 -16.55 1.43
C LYS A 163 -3.19 -17.61 0.94
N LYS A 164 -3.47 -18.26 -0.20
CA LYS A 164 -2.54 -19.23 -0.80
C LYS A 164 -1.22 -18.56 -1.18
N LEU A 165 -1.28 -17.44 -1.88
CA LEU A 165 -0.11 -16.63 -2.27
C LEU A 165 0.70 -16.17 -1.05
N GLU A 166 0.02 -15.71 0.01
CA GLU A 166 0.67 -15.31 1.27
C GLU A 166 1.34 -16.50 1.97
N THR A 167 0.70 -17.67 1.97
CA THR A 167 1.26 -18.90 2.55
C THR A 167 2.51 -19.35 1.82
N GLU A 168 2.48 -19.34 0.49
CA GLU A 168 3.63 -19.71 -0.35
C GLU A 168 4.79 -18.72 -0.17
N TYR A 169 4.50 -17.43 -0.22
CA TYR A 169 5.49 -16.38 0.04
C TYR A 169 6.12 -16.52 1.43
N ASN A 170 5.31 -16.75 2.47
CA ASN A 170 5.83 -16.96 3.83
C ASN A 170 6.70 -18.21 3.92
N ARG A 171 6.37 -19.29 3.19
CA ARG A 171 7.21 -20.50 3.12
C ARG A 171 8.56 -20.19 2.48
N GLN A 172 8.57 -19.48 1.35
CA GLN A 172 9.81 -19.05 0.67
C GLN A 172 10.66 -18.13 1.55
N LEU A 173 10.02 -17.19 2.27
CA LEU A 173 10.73 -16.35 3.23
C LEU A 173 11.43 -17.17 4.31
N LYS A 174 10.76 -18.21 4.83
CA LYS A 174 11.32 -19.08 5.87
C LYS A 174 12.50 -19.91 5.37
N SER A 175 12.49 -20.36 4.11
CA SER A 175 13.62 -21.12 3.56
C SER A 175 14.88 -20.28 3.33
N PHE A 176 14.76 -18.94 3.22
CA PHE A 176 15.92 -18.06 3.05
C PHE A 176 16.56 -17.61 4.37
N LEU A 177 15.91 -17.88 5.51
CA LEU A 177 16.33 -17.39 6.82
C LEU A 177 16.78 -18.54 7.71
N SER A 178 17.81 -18.31 8.53
CA SER A 178 18.17 -19.26 9.58
C SER A 178 17.14 -19.29 10.70
N GLU A 179 17.16 -20.33 11.53
CA GLU A 179 16.26 -20.45 12.69
C GLU A 179 16.36 -19.24 13.64
N ASP A 180 17.58 -18.75 13.89
CA ASP A 180 17.81 -17.59 14.73
C ASP A 180 17.25 -16.31 14.11
N GLN A 181 17.37 -16.15 12.79
CA GLN A 181 16.77 -15.04 12.06
C GLN A 181 15.24 -15.07 12.12
N LEU A 182 14.66 -16.27 12.04
CA LEU A 182 13.21 -16.48 12.19
C LEU A 182 12.72 -16.14 13.59
N LYS A 183 13.38 -16.64 14.64
CA LYS A 183 13.07 -16.30 16.03
C LYS A 183 13.13 -14.79 16.26
N LYS A 184 14.16 -14.11 15.75
CA LYS A 184 14.27 -12.64 15.82
C LYS A 184 13.10 -11.93 15.12
N LEU A 185 12.67 -12.43 13.96
CA LEU A 185 11.57 -11.86 13.21
C LEU A 185 10.22 -12.05 13.92
N GLU A 186 10.00 -13.19 14.57
CA GLU A 186 8.81 -13.47 15.39
C GLU A 186 8.75 -12.60 16.64
N MET A 187 9.86 -12.50 17.40
CA MET A 187 9.95 -11.59 18.55
C MET A 187 9.64 -10.13 18.17
N LYS A 188 10.11 -9.67 17.01
CA LYS A 188 9.78 -8.34 16.49
C LYS A 188 8.29 -8.18 16.19
N LYS A 189 7.65 -9.19 15.57
CA LYS A 189 6.21 -9.17 15.30
C LYS A 189 5.40 -9.09 16.60
N GLU A 190 5.79 -9.86 17.62
CA GLU A 190 5.15 -9.82 18.94
C GLU A 190 5.28 -8.46 19.62
N ARG A 191 6.50 -7.88 19.62
CA ARG A 191 6.74 -6.53 20.17
C ARG A 191 5.86 -5.48 19.49
N ARG A 192 5.74 -5.54 18.15
CA ARG A 192 4.85 -4.65 17.38
C ARG A 192 3.38 -4.86 17.75
N SER A 193 2.94 -6.11 17.90
CA SER A 193 1.56 -6.44 18.31
C SER A 193 1.26 -5.92 19.72
N LYS A 194 2.18 -6.07 20.67
CA LYS A 194 2.01 -5.59 22.05
C LYS A 194 1.97 -4.06 22.12
N SER A 195 2.84 -3.37 21.38
CA SER A 195 2.83 -1.90 21.28
C SER A 195 1.52 -1.36 20.70
N ASN A 196 1.03 -1.96 19.60
CA ASN A 196 -0.24 -1.56 18.99
C ASN A 196 -1.47 -1.82 19.87
N ARG A 197 -1.42 -2.80 20.78
CA ARG A 197 -2.49 -3.05 21.76
C ARG A 197 -2.48 -2.06 22.92
N LYS A 198 -1.33 -1.49 23.29
CA LYS A 198 -1.20 -0.51 24.37
C LYS A 198 -1.64 0.90 23.96
N ASN A 199 -1.63 1.18 22.65
CA ASN A 199 -2.00 2.48 22.07
C ASN A 199 -3.44 2.48 21.48
N ARG A 200 -4.24 1.47 21.79
CA ARG A 200 -5.68 1.38 21.45
C ARG A 200 -6.46 1.39 22.75
#